data_AF-A0A0V0Q765-F1
#
_entry.id   AF-A0A0V0Q765-F1
#
_cell.length_a   1.000
_cell.length_b   1.000
_cell.length_c   1.000
_cell.angle_alpha   90.00
_cell.angle_beta   90.00
_cell.angle_gamma   90.00
#
_symmetry.space_group_name_H-M   'P 1'
#
loop_
_entity.id
_entity.type
_entity.pdbx_description
1 polymer ?
#
loop_
_entity_poly.entity_id
_entity_poly.type
_entity_poly.pdbx_seq_one_letter_code
_entity_poly.pdbx_strand_id
1 'polypeptide(L)'
;MVVGTIASSVVGAVHPVSGIFMGKLMIVLSSYGTDIYDEEEYKDDRDLYCILYLVLAILAAIASILQVASWRKVGQGLTYKLREKAFAKIMKMRPDWFDFAENSAGVLSSSGEFV
;
A
#
# COMPACT_ATOMS: atom_id res chain seq x y z
N MET A 1 13.53 -3.34 0.19
CA MET A 1 12.60 -4.49 0.31
C MET A 1 12.30 -4.83 1.77
N VAL A 2 13.30 -4.98 2.64
CA VAL A 2 13.09 -5.24 4.08
C VAL A 2 12.28 -4.13 4.78
N VAL A 3 12.64 -2.86 4.57
CA VAL A 3 11.88 -1.72 5.14
C VAL A 3 10.44 -1.65 4.61
N GLY A 4 10.24 -1.90 3.31
CA GLY A 4 8.91 -1.88 2.68
C GLY A 4 8.01 -3.03 3.14
N THR A 5 8.58 -4.21 3.40
CA THR A 5 7.83 -5.37 3.91
C THR A 5 7.41 -5.17 5.37
N ILE A 6 8.31 -4.68 6.22
CA ILE A 6 7.98 -4.34 7.61
C ILE A 6 6.89 -3.25 7.65
N ALA A 7 7.05 -2.18 6.87
CA ALA A 7 6.05 -1.12 6.78
C ALA A 7 4.69 -1.66 6.28
N SER A 8 4.69 -2.59 5.32
CA SER A 8 3.46 -3.22 4.84
C SER A 8 2.76 -4.08 5.88
N SER A 9 3.51 -4.85 6.66
CA SER A 9 2.93 -5.65 7.74
C SER A 9 2.26 -4.76 8.80
N VAL A 10 2.87 -3.62 9.13
CA VAL A 10 2.30 -2.65 10.07
C VAL A 10 1.02 -2.01 9.51
N VAL A 11 1.04 -1.53 8.26
CA VAL A 11 -0.14 -0.93 7.61
C VAL A 11 -1.27 -1.97 7.41
N GLY A 12 -0.92 -3.23 7.16
CA GLY A 12 -1.87 -4.34 7.12
C GLY A 12 -2.53 -4.59 8.48
N ALA A 13 -1.77 -4.52 9.56
CA ALA A 13 -2.28 -4.68 10.93
C ALA A 13 -3.15 -3.49 11.40
N VAL A 14 -3.00 -2.31 10.81
CA VAL A 14 -3.89 -1.16 11.09
C VAL A 14 -5.35 -1.47 10.74
N HIS A 15 -5.62 -2.23 9.67
CA HIS A 15 -6.98 -2.52 9.22
C HIS A 15 -7.83 -3.30 10.25
N PRO A 16 -7.36 -4.43 10.83
CA PRO A 16 -8.10 -5.12 11.89
C PRO A 16 -8.19 -4.29 13.18
N VAL A 17 -7.14 -3.52 13.52
CA VAL A 17 -7.16 -2.64 14.71
C VAL A 17 -8.25 -1.57 14.57
N SER A 18 -8.33 -0.90 13.41
CA SER A 18 -9.39 0.06 13.12
C SER A 18 -10.79 -0.56 13.20
N GLY A 19 -10.94 -1.82 12.77
CA GLY A 19 -12.20 -2.57 12.90
C GLY A 19 -12.64 -2.77 14.36
N ILE A 20 -11.71 -3.11 15.25
CA ILE A 20 -11.99 -3.26 16.69
C ILE A 20 -12.39 -1.92 17.31
N PHE A 21 -11.67 -0.84 16.99
CA PHE A 21 -11.99 0.50 17.48
C PHE A 21 -13.36 0.97 17.01
N MET A 22 -13.69 0.76 15.74
CA MET A 22 -15.00 1.10 15.19
C MET A 22 -16.12 0.31 15.90
N GLY A 23 -15.90 -0.97 16.17
CA GLY A 23 -16.86 -1.79 16.94
C GLY A 23 -17.10 -1.26 18.35
N LYS A 24 -16.04 -0.86 19.07
CA LYS A 24 -16.16 -0.23 20.40
C LYS A 24 -16.88 1.11 20.33
N LEU A 25 -16.58 1.93 19.34
CA LEU A 25 -17.24 3.21 19.13
C LEU A 25 -18.75 3.02 18.88
N MET A 26 -19.14 2.02 18.08
CA MET A 26 -20.55 1.69 17.86
C MET A 26 -21.26 1.22 19.15
N ILE A 27 -20.59 0.41 19.98
CA ILE A 27 -21.16 -0.06 21.25
C ILE A 27 -21.41 1.11 22.19
N VAL A 28 -20.42 1.99 22.36
CA VAL A 28 -20.56 3.22 23.16
C VAL A 28 -21.72 4.03 22.58
N LEU A 29 -21.71 4.38 21.30
CA LEU A 29 -22.79 5.17 20.69
C LEU A 29 -24.19 4.52 20.83
N SER A 30 -24.26 3.19 20.85
CA SER A 30 -25.52 2.44 21.03
C SER A 30 -25.99 2.36 22.49
N SER A 31 -25.12 2.57 23.48
CA SER A 31 -25.53 2.62 24.89
C SER A 31 -26.11 3.98 25.30
N TYR A 32 -26.15 4.94 24.38
CA TYR A 32 -26.83 6.22 24.55
C TYR A 32 -28.32 6.04 24.84
N GLY A 33 -28.78 6.48 26.02
CA GLY A 33 -30.19 6.42 26.42
C GLY A 33 -30.61 5.15 27.17
N THR A 34 -29.67 4.34 27.66
CA THR A 34 -29.95 3.25 28.60
C THR A 34 -29.69 3.74 30.04
N ASP A 35 -30.63 3.53 30.98
CA ASP A 35 -30.59 3.96 32.40
C ASP A 35 -29.42 3.41 33.24
N ILE A 36 -28.40 2.83 32.60
CA ILE A 36 -27.28 2.10 33.22
C ILE A 36 -25.98 2.94 33.18
N TYR A 37 -25.93 4.01 32.38
CA TYR A 37 -24.75 4.88 32.22
C TYR A 37 -25.07 6.32 32.59
N ASP A 38 -24.18 6.95 33.35
CA ASP A 38 -24.26 8.38 33.65
C ASP A 38 -24.01 9.20 32.37
N GLU A 39 -24.83 10.22 32.11
CA GLU A 39 -24.77 10.99 30.85
C GLU A 39 -23.43 11.73 30.67
N GLU A 40 -22.80 12.11 31.79
CA GLU A 40 -21.48 12.76 31.78
C GLU A 40 -20.36 11.77 31.41
N GLU A 41 -20.36 10.58 31.99
CA GLU A 41 -19.34 9.54 31.74
C GLU A 41 -19.41 9.04 30.28
N TYR A 42 -20.62 8.89 29.74
CA TYR A 42 -20.84 8.57 28.33
C TYR A 42 -20.24 9.61 27.37
N LYS A 43 -20.41 10.91 27.67
CA LYS A 43 -19.94 11.99 26.80
C LYS A 43 -18.43 12.05 26.76
N ASP A 44 -17.77 11.85 27.90
CA ASP A 44 -16.32 11.89 28.03
C ASP A 44 -15.66 10.71 27.31
N ASP A 45 -16.17 9.49 27.55
CA ASP A 45 -15.68 8.28 26.88
C ASP A 45 -15.84 8.38 25.35
N ARG A 46 -17.01 8.82 24.88
CA ARG A 46 -17.26 8.99 23.44
C ARG A 46 -16.26 9.96 22.82
N ASP A 47 -16.01 11.10 23.45
CA ASP A 47 -15.08 12.11 22.93
C ASP A 47 -13.64 11.57 22.90
N LEU A 48 -13.23 10.87 23.96
CA LEU A 48 -11.92 10.21 24.03
C LEU A 48 -11.72 9.17 22.91
N TYR A 49 -12.69 8.28 22.70
CA TYR A 49 -12.62 7.26 21.64
C TYR A 49 -12.64 7.88 20.23
N CYS A 50 -13.41 8.94 20.00
CA CYS A 50 -13.42 9.68 18.74
C CYS A 50 -12.04 10.31 18.45
N ILE A 51 -11.44 10.97 19.44
CA ILE A 51 -10.12 11.60 19.30
C ILE A 51 -9.04 10.55 19.06
N LEU A 52 -9.05 9.44 19.81
CA LEU A 52 -8.11 8.32 19.62
C LEU A 52 -8.20 7.74 18.21
N TYR A 53 -9.40 7.56 17.68
CA TYR A 53 -9.60 7.06 16.33
C TYR A 53 -9.07 8.02 15.26
N LEU A 54 -9.25 9.33 15.47
CA LEU A 54 -8.73 10.36 14.58
C LEU A 54 -7.20 10.39 14.57
N VAL A 55 -6.56 10.28 15.74
CA VAL A 55 -5.09 10.17 15.85
C VAL A 55 -4.58 8.92 15.14
N LEU A 56 -5.25 7.78 15.32
CA LEU A 56 -4.89 6.53 14.67
C LEU A 56 -5.00 6.63 13.14
N ALA A 57 -6.03 7.31 12.62
CA ALA A 57 -6.19 7.56 11.18
C ALA A 57 -5.06 8.42 10.61
N ILE A 58 -4.62 9.47 11.33
CA ILE A 58 -3.50 10.32 10.90
C ILE A 58 -2.20 9.51 10.85
N LEU A 59 -1.92 8.72 11.88
CA LEU A 59 -0.74 7.85 11.93
C LEU A 59 -0.75 6.81 10.79
N ALA A 60 -1.91 6.22 10.53
CA ALA A 60 -2.11 5.27 9.44
C ALA A 60 -1.85 5.91 8.06
N ALA A 61 -2.33 7.14 7.85
CA ALA A 61 -2.11 7.87 6.61
C ALA A 61 -0.61 8.12 6.35
N ILE A 62 0.12 8.57 7.36
CA ILE A 62 1.57 8.80 7.27
C ILE A 62 2.30 7.47 6.98
N ALA A 63 1.97 6.40 7.70
CA ALA A 63 2.57 5.09 7.50
C ALA A 63 2.31 4.54 6.08
N SER A 64 1.10 4.71 5.57
CA SER A 64 0.72 4.31 4.20
C SER A 64 1.51 5.07 3.13
N ILE A 65 1.69 6.39 3.29
CA ILE A 65 2.50 7.19 2.36
C ILE A 65 3.94 6.68 2.33
N LEU A 66 4.54 6.41 3.49
CA LEU A 66 5.91 5.89 3.60
C LEU A 66 6.06 4.48 2.99
N GLN A 67 5.07 3.62 3.23
CA GLN A 67 5.00 2.28 2.64
C GLN A 67 4.96 2.38 1.10
N VAL A 68 4.04 3.18 0.54
CA VAL A 68 3.88 3.37 -0.91
C VAL A 68 5.14 3.99 -1.53
N ALA A 69 5.73 5.00 -0.89
CA ALA A 69 6.98 5.60 -1.36
C ALA A 69 8.14 4.57 -1.42
N SER A 70 8.22 3.69 -0.41
CA SER A 70 9.22 2.62 -0.37
C SER A 70 9.04 1.62 -1.51
N TRP A 71 7.81 1.19 -1.78
CA TRP A 71 7.50 0.28 -2.90
C TRP A 71 7.74 0.93 -4.26
N ARG A 72 7.40 2.22 -4.42
CA ARG A 72 7.68 2.98 -5.65
C ARG A 72 9.16 3.03 -5.95
N LYS A 73 10.01 3.31 -4.95
CA LYS A 73 11.47 3.35 -5.13
C LYS A 73 12.03 1.99 -5.55
N VAL A 74 11.55 0.91 -4.94
CA VAL A 74 11.95 -0.46 -5.30
C VAL A 74 11.48 -0.80 -6.71
N GLY A 75 10.22 -0.48 -7.06
CA GLY A 75 9.65 -0.74 -8.38
C GLY A 75 10.39 0.00 -9.49
N GLN A 76 10.71 1.29 -9.30
CA GLN A 76 11.51 2.06 -10.24
C GLN A 76 12.89 1.46 -10.46
N GLY A 77 13.58 1.06 -9.37
CA GLY A 77 14.89 0.44 -9.47
C GLY A 77 14.87 -0.91 -10.19
N LEU A 78 13.84 -1.72 -9.95
CA LEU A 78 13.68 -3.01 -10.64
C LEU A 78 13.41 -2.81 -12.13
N THR A 79 12.45 -1.94 -12.48
CA THR A 79 12.12 -1.63 -13.89
C THR A 79 13.31 -1.06 -14.64
N TYR A 80 14.10 -0.18 -14.00
CA TYR A 80 15.30 0.38 -14.61
C TYR A 80 16.32 -0.72 -14.95
N LYS A 81 16.66 -1.58 -13.98
CA LYS A 81 17.60 -2.70 -14.20
C LYS A 81 17.10 -3.70 -15.23
N LEU A 82 15.79 -3.95 -15.26
CA LEU A 82 15.17 -4.85 -16.22
C LEU A 82 15.31 -4.29 -17.64
N ARG A 83 14.97 -3.01 -17.83
CA ARG A 83 15.13 -2.32 -19.12
C ARG A 83 16.59 -2.27 -19.56
N GLU A 84 17.50 -1.91 -18.66
CA GLU A 84 18.94 -1.88 -18.96
C GLU A 84 19.46 -3.24 -19.46
N LYS A 85 19.17 -4.32 -18.72
CA LYS A 85 19.58 -5.67 -19.11
C LYS A 85 18.94 -6.14 -20.42
N ALA A 86 17.68 -5.81 -20.63
CA ALA A 86 16.96 -6.12 -21.85
C ALA A 86 17.57 -5.43 -23.07
N PHE A 87 17.79 -4.12 -23.01
CA PHE A 87 18.43 -3.37 -24.10
C PHE A 87 19.84 -3.89 -24.38
N ALA A 88 20.62 -4.20 -23.33
CA ALA A 88 21.95 -4.78 -23.49
C ALA A 88 21.94 -6.16 -24.16
N LYS A 89 20.90 -6.97 -23.93
CA LYS A 89 20.72 -8.28 -24.57
C LYS A 89 20.34 -8.13 -26.05
N ILE A 90 19.40 -7.22 -26.36
CA ILE A 90 18.96 -6.94 -27.74
C ILE A 90 20.15 -6.48 -28.60
N MET A 91 21.00 -5.57 -28.11
CA MET A 91 22.15 -5.08 -28.89
C MET A 91 23.21 -6.15 -29.18
N LYS A 92 23.23 -7.25 -28.43
CA LYS A 92 24.16 -8.38 -28.64
C LYS A 92 23.56 -9.48 -29.51
N MET A 93 22.30 -9.34 -29.92
CA MET A 93 21.60 -10.34 -30.70
C MET A 93 22.07 -10.30 -32.16
N ARG A 94 22.12 -11.46 -32.81
CA ARG A 94 22.60 -11.54 -34.19
C ARG A 94 21.59 -10.89 -35.16
N PRO A 95 22.04 -10.31 -36.28
CA PRO A 95 21.17 -9.61 -37.22
C PRO A 95 20.07 -10.51 -37.82
N ASP A 96 20.34 -11.79 -38.04
CA ASP A 96 19.36 -12.79 -38.52
C ASP A 96 18.18 -13.01 -37.56
N TRP A 97 18.34 -12.66 -36.29
CA TRP A 97 17.27 -12.82 -35.31
C TRP A 97 16.16 -11.77 -35.45
N PHE A 98 16.50 -10.58 -35.98
CA PHE A 98 15.54 -9.49 -36.18
C PHE A 98 14.68 -9.63 -37.44
N ASP A 99 15.03 -10.57 -38.34
CA ASP A 99 14.32 -10.81 -39.59
C ASP A 99 13.03 -11.64 -39.39
N PHE A 100 12.87 -12.29 -38.23
CA PHE A 100 11.62 -12.97 -37.89
C PHE A 100 10.54 -11.94 -37.54
N ALA A 101 9.34 -12.07 -38.11
CA ALA A 101 8.22 -11.15 -37.89
C ALA A 101 7.86 -10.99 -36.40
N GLU A 102 8.12 -12.02 -35.59
CA GLU A 102 7.94 -12.07 -34.14
C GLU A 102 8.96 -11.22 -33.36
N ASN A 103 10.15 -11.01 -33.93
CA ASN A 103 11.29 -10.30 -33.31
C ASN A 103 11.61 -8.97 -34.00
N SER A 104 10.65 -8.44 -34.78
CA SER A 104 10.79 -7.14 -35.41
C SER A 104 10.92 -6.04 -34.33
N ALA A 105 11.71 -5.00 -34.62
CA ALA A 105 11.97 -3.90 -33.70
C ALA A 105 10.67 -3.20 -33.19
N GLY A 106 9.62 -3.18 -34.01
CA GLY A 106 8.32 -2.63 -33.62
C GLY A 106 7.57 -3.49 -32.60
N VAL A 107 7.70 -4.82 -32.70
CA VAL A 107 7.10 -5.77 -31.76
C VAL A 107 7.88 -5.74 -30.44
N LEU A 108 9.21 -5.77 -30.49
CA LEU A 108 10.06 -5.72 -29.29
C LEU A 108 9.94 -4.40 -28.51
N SER A 109 9.76 -3.27 -29.19
CA SER A 109 9.59 -1.96 -28.54
C SER A 109 8.21 -1.75 -27.94
N SER A 110 7.17 -2.40 -28.47
CA SER A 110 5.78 -2.21 -28.02
C SER A 110 5.34 -3.26 -26.99
N SER A 111 5.86 -4.48 -27.09
CA SER A 111 5.41 -5.60 -26.24
C SER A 111 5.94 -5.51 -24.81
N GLY A 112 7.07 -4.85 -24.55
CA GLY A 112 7.72 -4.88 -23.22
C GLY A 112 8.16 -6.28 -22.76
N GLU A 113 7.86 -7.31 -23.54
CA GLU A 113 8.27 -8.70 -23.39
C GLU A 113 9.67 -8.87 -23.95
N PHE A 114 10.63 -8.49 -23.13
CA PHE A 114 12.04 -8.79 -23.34
C PHE A 114 12.31 -10.24 -22.91
N VAL A 115 11.92 -11.20 -23.75
CA VAL A 115 12.19 -12.65 -23.53
C VAL A 115 13.60 -13.03 -23.98
#